data_AF-A0AAE5CPN3-F1
#
_entry.id   AF-A0AAE5CPN3-F1
#
_cell.length_a   1.000
_cell.length_b   1.000
_cell.length_c   1.000
_cell.angle_alpha   90.00
_cell.angle_beta   90.00
_cell.angle_gamma   90.00
#
_symmetry.space_group_name_H-M   'P 1'
#
loop_
_entity.id
_entity.type
_entity.pdbx_description
1 polymer ?
#
loop_
_entity_poly.entity_id
_entity_poly.type
_entity_poly.pdbx_seq_one_letter_code
_entity_poly.pdbx_strand_id
1 'polypeptide(L)'
;IVATTEITCAGNVIMINGVRQAPPFKILAIGDPATLEGGLKMRGGLIDNLTFWKLEVKLNTEEDITIPAYAGPLSFKYAKPVKKEAK
;
A
#
# COMPACT_ATOMS: atom_id res chain seq x y z
N ILE A 1 3.42 -1.37 3.23
CA ILE A 1 2.59 -2.61 3.30
C ILE A 1 3.50 -3.84 3.19
N VAL A 2 3.06 -4.99 3.68
CA VAL A 2 3.75 -6.29 3.50
C VAL A 2 2.86 -7.26 2.73
N ALA A 3 3.43 -8.36 2.22
CA ALA A 3 2.72 -9.33 1.38
C ALA A 3 1.48 -9.94 2.04
N THR A 4 1.42 -9.96 3.37
CA THR A 4 0.30 -10.51 4.16
C THR A 4 -0.61 -9.42 4.75
N THR A 5 -0.57 -8.20 4.22
CA THR A 5 -1.46 -7.12 4.69
C THR A 5 -2.89 -7.45 4.31
N GLU A 6 -3.79 -7.50 5.30
CA GLU A 6 -5.22 -7.66 5.09
C GLU A 6 -5.89 -6.30 4.94
N ILE A 7 -6.83 -6.18 3.98
CA ILE A 7 -7.71 -5.03 3.84
C ILE A 7 -9.14 -5.52 3.68
N THR A 8 -10.04 -5.15 4.60
CA THR A 8 -11.46 -5.53 4.56
C THR A 8 -12.39 -4.34 4.74
N CYS A 9 -13.60 -4.45 4.18
CA CYS A 9 -14.66 -3.45 4.35
C CYS A 9 -15.37 -3.66 5.69
N ALA A 10 -15.53 -2.59 6.47
CA ALA A 10 -16.21 -2.61 7.77
C ALA A 10 -17.24 -1.47 7.86
N GLY A 11 -18.13 -1.38 6.87
CA GLY A 11 -19.17 -0.36 6.78
C GLY A 11 -18.61 0.96 6.26
N ASN A 12 -18.59 2.00 7.09
CA ASN A 12 -18.10 3.33 6.74
C ASN A 12 -16.58 3.49 6.89
N VAL A 13 -15.89 2.44 7.36
CA VAL A 13 -14.43 2.40 7.54
C VAL A 13 -13.87 1.16 6.87
N ILE A 14 -12.56 1.18 6.59
CA ILE A 14 -11.81 -0.01 6.18
C ILE A 14 -11.05 -0.56 7.39
N MET A 15 -10.81 -1.86 7.43
CA MET A 15 -9.91 -2.46 8.41
C MET A 15 -8.62 -2.88 7.72
N ILE A 16 -7.48 -2.47 8.29
CA ILE A 16 -6.16 -2.86 7.85
C ILE A 16 -5.50 -3.64 9.00
N ASN A 17 -5.28 -4.94 8.80
CA ASN A 17 -4.80 -5.86 9.86
C ASN A 17 -5.60 -5.74 11.17
N GLY A 18 -6.94 -5.70 11.07
CA GLY A 18 -7.85 -5.56 12.21
C GLY A 18 -7.96 -4.16 12.82
N VAL A 19 -7.18 -3.19 12.34
CA VAL A 19 -7.26 -1.79 12.78
C VAL A 19 -8.18 -1.00 11.87
N ARG A 20 -9.21 -0.36 12.44
CA ARG A 20 -10.16 0.48 11.69
C ARG A 20 -9.51 1.79 11.26
N GLN A 21 -9.54 2.08 9.96
CA GLN A 21 -9.15 3.37 9.38
C GLN A 21 -10.32 4.07 8.68
N ALA A 22 -10.45 5.35 8.96
CA ALA A 22 -11.40 6.26 8.33
C ALA A 22 -10.69 7.27 7.41
N PRO A 23 -11.39 7.87 6.43
CA PRO A 23 -10.86 8.96 5.63
C PRO A 23 -10.49 10.19 6.49
N PRO A 24 -9.55 11.05 6.03
CA PRO A 24 -8.78 10.95 4.78
C PRO A 24 -7.61 9.96 4.87
N PHE A 25 -7.30 9.30 3.76
CA PHE A 25 -6.20 8.34 3.69
C PHE A 25 -4.94 8.99 3.12
N LYS A 26 -3.78 8.72 3.74
CA LYS A 26 -2.46 9.09 3.22
C LYS A 26 -1.69 7.81 2.88
N ILE A 27 -1.37 7.63 1.60
CA ILE A 27 -0.61 6.48 1.10
C ILE A 27 0.77 7.00 0.68
N LEU A 28 1.82 6.47 1.28
CA LEU A 28 3.21 6.75 0.92
C LEU A 28 3.79 5.54 0.19
N ALA A 29 4.50 5.77 -0.90
CA ALA A 29 5.12 4.73 -1.71
C ALA A 29 6.49 5.18 -2.22
N ILE A 30 7.47 4.29 -2.13
CA ILE A 30 8.83 4.50 -2.66
C ILE A 30 8.95 3.71 -3.96
N GLY A 31 9.44 4.36 -5.02
CA GLY A 31 9.64 3.75 -6.33
C GLY A 31 10.04 4.81 -7.36
N ASP A 32 10.06 4.45 -8.65
CA ASP A 32 10.25 5.41 -9.74
C ASP A 32 9.02 6.34 -9.83
N PRO A 33 9.16 7.66 -9.59
CA PRO A 33 8.00 8.55 -9.51
C PRO A 33 7.18 8.61 -10.79
N ALA A 34 7.83 8.60 -11.96
CA ALA A 34 7.15 8.64 -13.25
C ALA A 34 6.29 7.40 -13.48
N THR A 35 6.81 6.22 -13.13
CA THR A 35 6.09 4.95 -13.22
C THR A 35 4.90 4.90 -12.26
N LEU A 36 5.10 5.33 -11.00
CA LEU A 36 4.03 5.35 -10.00
C LEU A 36 2.90 6.31 -10.40
N GLU A 37 3.25 7.52 -10.83
CA GLU A 37 2.29 8.52 -11.28
C GLU A 37 1.56 8.06 -12.55
N GLY A 38 2.29 7.51 -13.52
CA GLY A 38 1.72 6.96 -14.75
C GLY A 38 0.73 5.83 -14.50
N GLY A 39 1.02 4.93 -13.55
CA GLY A 39 0.11 3.85 -13.16
C GLY A 39 -1.19 4.35 -12.52
N LEU A 40 -1.12 5.41 -11.71
CA LEU A 40 -2.29 6.00 -11.07
C LEU A 40 -3.16 6.81 -12.04
N LYS A 41 -2.53 7.51 -12.99
CA LYS A 41 -3.18 8.36 -14.01
C LYS A 41 -3.53 7.61 -15.30
N MET A 42 -3.50 6.28 -15.29
CA MET A 42 -3.89 5.48 -16.45
C MET A 42 -5.34 5.81 -16.83
N ARG A 43 -5.60 6.09 -18.12
CA ARG A 43 -6.93 6.44 -18.61
C ARG A 43 -7.94 5.34 -18.30
N GLY A 44 -9.07 5.70 -17.72
CA GLY A 44 -10.09 4.77 -17.22
C GLY A 44 -9.64 3.97 -15.98
N GLY A 45 -8.50 4.32 -15.39
CA GLY A 45 -7.91 3.69 -14.23
C GLY A 45 -8.40 4.30 -12.91
N LEU A 46 -7.58 4.19 -11.87
CA LEU A 46 -8.01 4.45 -10.50
C LEU A 46 -8.42 5.92 -10.27
N ILE A 47 -7.57 6.89 -10.63
CA ILE A 47 -7.85 8.31 -10.38
C ILE A 47 -9.09 8.78 -11.16
N ASP A 48 -9.24 8.34 -12.41
CA ASP A 48 -10.40 8.68 -13.24
C ASP A 48 -11.70 8.18 -12.60
N ASN A 49 -11.71 6.93 -12.11
CA ASN A 49 -12.84 6.38 -11.40
C ASN A 49 -13.13 7.19 -10.13
N LEU A 50 -12.15 7.39 -9.24
CA LEU A 50 -12.35 8.14 -8.00
C LEU A 50 -12.89 9.55 -8.24
N THR A 51 -12.38 10.22 -9.28
CA THR A 51 -12.84 11.56 -9.71
C THR A 51 -14.29 11.52 -10.19
N PHE A 52 -14.70 10.49 -10.94
CA PHE A 52 -16.10 10.29 -11.37
C PHE A 52 -17.06 10.17 -10.17
N TRP A 53 -16.63 9.49 -9.10
CA TRP A 53 -17.36 9.43 -7.83
C TRP A 53 -17.26 10.71 -6.98
N LYS A 54 -16.67 11.78 -7.52
CA LYS A 54 -16.44 13.08 -6.86
C LYS A 54 -15.59 12.98 -5.59
N LEU A 55 -14.69 12.00 -5.53
CA LEU A 55 -13.71 11.88 -4.45
C LEU A 55 -12.46 12.70 -4.79
N GLU A 56 -11.97 13.46 -3.81
CA GLU A 56 -10.75 14.26 -3.97
C GLU A 56 -9.51 13.37 -3.81
N VAL A 57 -8.62 13.42 -4.80
CA VAL A 57 -7.33 12.71 -4.77
C VAL A 57 -6.22 13.72 -4.99
N LYS A 58 -5.21 13.72 -4.11
CA LYS A 58 -4.01 14.54 -4.23
C LYS A 58 -2.81 13.63 -4.44
N LEU A 59 -2.05 13.91 -5.50
CA LEU A 59 -0.82 13.19 -5.84
C LEU A 59 0.34 14.16 -5.71
N ASN A 60 1.25 13.85 -4.79
CA ASN A 60 2.46 14.62 -4.54
C ASN A 60 3.66 13.71 -4.78
N THR A 61 4.62 14.21 -5.54
CA THR A 61 5.91 13.56 -5.77
C THR A 61 6.95 14.27 -4.92
N GLU A 62 7.72 13.50 -4.15
CA GLU A 62 8.78 13.98 -3.27
C GLU A 62 10.07 13.20 -3.59
N GLU A 63 11.21 13.88 -3.55
CA GLU A 63 12.53 13.27 -3.85
C GLU A 63 13.00 12.35 -2.71
N ASP A 64 12.67 12.70 -1.47
CA ASP A 64 13.01 11.92 -0.28
C ASP A 64 11.78 11.80 0.62
N ILE A 65 11.43 10.56 0.96
CA ILE A 65 10.34 10.24 1.88
C ILE A 65 10.79 9.17 2.87
N THR A 66 10.40 9.34 4.13
CA THR A 66 10.64 8.34 5.16
C THR A 66 9.35 7.55 5.43
N ILE A 67 9.39 6.24 5.19
CA ILE A 67 8.31 5.31 5.54
C ILE A 67 8.78 4.43 6.69
N PRO A 68 8.09 4.43 7.85
CA PRO A 68 8.49 3.59 8.98
C PRO A 68 8.39 2.10 8.61
N ALA A 69 9.35 1.31 9.07
CA ALA A 69 9.35 -0.13 8.87
C ALA A 69 8.14 -0.79 9.55
N TYR A 70 7.65 -1.88 8.96
CA TYR A 70 6.59 -2.67 9.57
C TYR A 70 7.08 -3.31 10.88
N ALA A 71 6.36 -3.06 11.98
CA ALA A 71 6.73 -3.51 13.32
C ALA A 71 6.05 -4.82 13.76
N GLY A 72 5.16 -5.39 12.93
CA GLY A 72 4.44 -6.62 13.26
C GLY A 72 5.27 -7.88 13.01
N PRO A 73 4.82 -9.04 13.53
CA PRO A 73 5.52 -10.30 13.36
C PRO A 73 5.48 -10.77 11.91
N LEU A 74 6.65 -11.05 11.34
CA LEU A 74 6.83 -11.75 10.06
C LEU A 74 7.33 -13.20 10.28
N SER A 75 7.19 -13.72 11.50
CA SER A 75 7.78 -14.98 11.90
C SER A 75 6.98 -16.18 11.38
N PHE A 76 7.69 -17.13 10.80
CA PHE A 76 7.13 -18.42 10.43
C PHE A 76 7.24 -19.38 11.61
N LYS A 77 6.12 -20.00 12.01
CA LYS A 77 6.12 -21.01 13.09
C LYS A 77 6.78 -22.32 12.66
N TYR A 78 6.59 -22.72 11.40
CA TYR A 78 7.00 -24.03 10.89
C TYR A 78 8.02 -23.94 9.74
N ALA A 79 7.90 -22.94 8.88
CA ALA A 79 8.80 -22.80 7.73
C ALA A 79 10.22 -22.46 8.18
N LYS A 80 11.21 -23.14 7.59
CA LYS A 80 12.63 -22.91 7.82
C LYS A 80 13.32 -22.67 6.48
N PRO A 81 14.31 -21.76 6.42
CA PRO A 81 15.09 -21.57 5.20
C PRO A 81 15.86 -22.86 4.88
N VAL A 82 15.86 -23.25 3.61
CA VAL A 82 16.71 -24.34 3.13
C VAL A 82 18.15 -23.85 3.17
N LYS A 83 19.05 -24.61 3.80
CA LYS A 83 20.49 -24.32 3.74
C LYS A 83 20.94 -24.49 2.29
N LYS A 84 21.47 -23.43 1.68
CA LYS A 84 22.15 -23.54 0.39
C LYS A 84 23.39 -24.43 0.59
N GLU A 85 23.46 -25.55 -0.11
CA GLU A 85 24.73 -26.25 -0.29
C GLU A 85 25.66 -25.36 -1.13
N ALA A 86 26.85 -25.10 -0.62
CA ALA A 86 27.90 -24.41 -1.37
C ALA A 86 28.32 -25.33 -2.52
N LYS A 87 28.17 -24.85 -3.76
CA LYS A 87 28.66 -25.51 -4.96
C LYS A 87 29.99 -24.90 -5.35
#